data_AF-A0A6V7J6L5-F1
#
_entry.id   AF-A0A6V7J6L5-F1
#
_cell.length_a   1.000
_cell.length_b   1.000
_cell.length_c   1.000
_cell.angle_alpha   90.00
_cell.angle_beta   90.00
_cell.angle_gamma   90.00
#
_symmetry.space_group_name_H-M   'P 1'
#
loop_
_entity.id
_entity.type
_entity.pdbx_description
1 polymer ?
#
loop_
_entity_poly.entity_id
_entity_poly.type
_entity_poly.pdbx_seq_one_letter_code
_entity_poly.pdbx_strand_id
1 'polypeptide(L)'
;ALWVSALSLILIYTINFLTGMVLYTAHKACDPLHAGHISGLDQLLPLYVMNFMGEYPGIPGIFVAGIFAASLGTVASALNSLAAITCEDVLQGLLKIKVPASKGASYARWISIMFGALSFAFVFIVERLGSVLQ
;
A
#
# COMPACT_ATOMS: atom_id res chain seq x y z
N ALA A 1 -22.74 7.29 4.65
CA ALA A 1 -21.35 7.10 4.19
C ALA A 1 -20.38 7.97 4.99
N LEU A 2 -20.48 9.31 4.93
CA LEU A 2 -19.52 10.24 5.56
C LEU A 2 -19.28 9.98 7.05
N TRP A 3 -20.34 9.81 7.86
CA TRP A 3 -20.22 9.56 9.30
C TRP A 3 -19.52 8.24 9.65
N VAL A 4 -19.77 7.19 8.87
CA VAL A 4 -19.12 5.89 9.06
C VAL A 4 -17.63 6.00 8.71
N SER A 5 -17.31 6.63 7.58
CA SER A 5 -15.91 6.89 7.19
C SER A 5 -15.17 7.76 8.21
N ALA A 6 -15.83 8.79 8.75
CA ALA A 6 -15.26 9.65 9.77
C ALA A 6 -14.96 8.87 11.07
N LEU A 7 -15.92 8.05 11.54
CA LEU A 7 -15.73 7.19 12.71
C LEU A 7 -14.58 6.19 12.50
N SER A 8 -14.52 5.55 11.33
CA SER A 8 -13.44 4.61 10.98
C SER A 8 -12.07 5.29 10.97
N LEU A 9 -11.96 6.50 10.42
CA LEU A 9 -10.71 7.25 10.41
C LEU A 9 -10.25 7.64 11.82
N ILE A 10 -11.16 8.10 12.67
CA ILE A 10 -10.84 8.43 14.08
C ILE A 10 -10.28 7.21 14.80
N LEU A 11 -10.92 6.04 14.62
CA LEU A 11 -10.46 4.79 15.22
C LEU A 11 -9.07 4.41 14.72
N ILE A 12 -8.84 4.45 13.40
CA ILE A 12 -7.54 4.10 12.79
C ILE A 12 -6.44 5.04 13.30
N TYR A 13 -6.66 6.35 13.32
CA TYR A 13 -5.65 7.30 13.81
C TYR A 13 -5.34 7.10 15.29
N THR A 14 -6.36 6.80 16.11
CA THR A 14 -6.17 6.51 17.53
C THR A 14 -5.28 5.28 17.72
N ILE A 15 -5.54 4.19 16.98
CA ILE A 15 -4.71 2.97 17.03
C ILE A 15 -3.28 3.27 16.60
N ASN A 16 -3.08 4.00 15.49
CA ASN A 16 -1.74 4.36 15.01
C ASN A 16 -0.97 5.19 16.04
N PHE A 17 -1.62 6.12 16.72
CA PHE A 17 -1.00 6.92 17.77
C PHE A 17 -0.58 6.05 18.97
N LEU A 18 -1.44 5.14 19.42
CA LEU A 18 -1.11 4.18 20.47
C LEU A 18 0.08 3.29 20.06
N THR A 19 0.08 2.77 18.83
CA THR A 19 1.20 1.99 18.29
C THR A 19 2.50 2.79 18.29
N GLY A 20 2.47 4.06 17.88
CA GLY A 20 3.63 4.95 17.94
C GLY A 20 4.17 5.13 19.37
N MET A 21 3.30 5.29 20.36
CA MET A 21 3.71 5.36 21.76
C MET A 21 4.34 4.05 22.26
N VAL A 22 3.81 2.89 21.88
CA VAL A 22 4.39 1.58 22.23
C VAL A 22 5.77 1.40 21.61
N LEU A 23 5.94 1.78 20.33
CA LEU A 23 7.24 1.72 19.66
C LEU A 23 8.26 2.65 20.35
N TYR A 24 7.83 3.86 20.70
CA TYR A 24 8.68 4.80 21.44
C TYR A 24 9.13 4.22 22.79
N THR A 25 8.23 3.64 23.58
CA THR A 25 8.60 3.08 24.89
C THR A 25 9.49 1.84 24.78
N ALA A 26 9.29 1.01 23.74
CA ALA A 26 10.12 -0.16 23.47
C ALA A 26 11.54 0.19 23.03
N HIS A 27 11.70 1.25 22.23
CA HIS A 27 12.99 1.66 21.65
C HIS A 27 13.61 2.92 22.26
N LYS A 28 13.07 3.43 23.38
CA LYS A 28 13.60 4.63 24.06
C LYS A 28 15.06 4.54 24.48
N ALA A 29 15.53 3.33 24.80
CA ALA A 29 16.88 3.10 25.33
C ALA A 29 17.87 2.68 24.24
N CYS A 30 17.38 2.14 23.13
CA CYS A 30 18.18 1.70 21.99
C CYS A 30 17.36 1.93 20.72
N ASP A 31 17.78 2.93 19.95
CA ASP A 31 17.17 3.24 18.66
C ASP A 31 17.69 2.26 17.59
N PRO A 32 16.83 1.39 17.03
CA PRO A 32 17.25 0.40 16.04
C PRO A 32 17.72 1.02 14.73
N LEU A 33 17.35 2.28 14.43
CA LEU A 33 17.84 2.99 13.25
C LEU A 33 19.32 3.36 13.41
N HIS A 34 19.66 3.97 14.55
CA HIS A 34 21.05 4.35 14.85
C HIS A 34 21.93 3.13 15.12
N ALA A 35 21.37 2.05 15.65
CA ALA A 35 22.07 0.79 15.84
C ALA A 35 22.33 0.01 14.53
N GLY A 36 21.79 0.46 13.39
CA GLY A 36 21.97 -0.19 12.09
C GLY A 36 21.18 -1.49 11.92
N HIS A 37 20.16 -1.72 12.74
CA HIS A 37 19.27 -2.89 12.60
C HIS A 37 18.21 -2.70 11.52
N ILE A 38 17.87 -1.46 11.18
CA ILE A 38 16.92 -1.09 10.12
C ILE A 38 17.53 -0.01 9.23
N SER A 39 17.17 -0.03 7.95
CA SER A 39 17.64 0.96 6.95
C SER A 39 16.69 2.16 6.82
N GLY A 40 15.45 2.03 7.31
CA GLY A 40 14.42 3.06 7.21
C GLY A 40 13.42 2.98 8.36
N LEU A 41 12.79 4.11 8.67
CA LEU A 41 11.81 4.23 9.77
C LEU A 41 10.54 3.41 9.54
N ASP A 42 10.20 3.11 8.28
CA ASP A 42 9.08 2.27 7.86
C ASP A 42 9.21 0.81 8.33
N GLN A 43 10.44 0.36 8.61
CA GLN A 43 10.74 -0.99 9.06
C GLN A 43 10.61 -1.16 10.59
N LEU A 44 10.42 -0.08 11.34
CA LEU A 44 10.41 -0.09 12.81
C LEU A 44 9.28 -0.95 13.39
N LEU A 45 8.05 -0.76 12.89
CA LEU A 45 6.89 -1.52 13.37
C LEU A 45 6.98 -3.02 13.01
N PRO A 46 7.32 -3.42 11.77
CA PRO A 46 7.60 -4.81 11.45
C PRO A 46 8.70 -5.43 12.33
N LEU A 47 9.80 -4.70 12.58
CA LEU A 47 10.88 -5.17 13.45
C LEU A 47 10.36 -5.46 14.87
N TYR A 48 9.54 -4.55 15.42
CA TYR A 48 8.94 -4.74 16.73
C TYR A 48 8.05 -6.00 16.79
N VAL A 49 7.19 -6.21 15.79
CA VAL A 49 6.33 -7.40 15.73
C VAL A 49 7.15 -8.68 15.64
N MET A 50 8.19 -8.70 14.80
CA MET A 50 9.04 -9.88 14.63
C MET A 50 9.85 -10.20 15.89
N ASN A 51 10.39 -9.20 16.59
CA ASN A 51 11.26 -9.41 17.74
C ASN A 51 10.50 -9.60 19.07
N PHE A 52 9.45 -8.81 19.32
CA PHE A 52 8.73 -8.82 20.61
C PHE A 52 7.44 -9.66 20.58
N MET A 53 6.81 -9.82 19.41
CA MET A 53 5.61 -10.65 19.27
C MET A 53 5.89 -11.98 18.54
N GLY A 54 7.13 -12.24 18.15
CA GLY A 54 7.55 -13.46 17.46
C GLY A 54 7.42 -14.73 18.29
N GLU A 55 7.42 -14.62 19.63
CA GLU A 55 7.22 -15.75 20.53
C GLU A 55 5.80 -16.33 20.45
N TYR A 56 4.82 -15.54 19.97
CA TYR A 56 3.45 -15.98 19.79
C TYR A 56 3.25 -16.52 18.37
N PRO A 57 3.12 -17.84 18.18
CA PRO A 57 2.99 -18.43 16.85
C PRO A 57 1.72 -17.91 16.16
N GLY A 58 1.87 -17.45 14.92
CA GLY A 58 0.78 -16.94 14.08
C GLY A 58 0.61 -15.42 14.07
N ILE A 59 1.02 -14.69 15.12
CA ILE A 59 0.88 -13.22 15.17
C ILE A 59 1.68 -12.52 14.05
N PRO A 60 2.98 -12.83 13.84
CA PRO A 60 3.72 -12.25 12.73
C PRO A 60 3.10 -12.60 11.37
N GLY A 61 2.59 -13.82 11.22
CA GLY A 61 1.95 -14.28 9.98
C GLY A 61 0.68 -13.48 9.65
N ILE A 62 -0.20 -13.27 10.63
CA ILE A 62 -1.42 -12.46 10.47
C ILE A 62 -1.06 -11.01 10.18
N PHE A 63 -0.05 -10.45 10.85
CA PHE A 63 0.41 -9.08 10.62
C PHE A 63 0.88 -8.88 9.18
N VAL A 64 1.78 -9.74 8.70
CA VAL A 64 2.30 -9.69 7.32
C VAL A 64 1.17 -9.90 6.31
N ALA A 65 0.30 -10.89 6.53
CA ALA A 65 -0.86 -11.14 5.67
C ALA A 65 -1.80 -9.93 5.60
N GLY A 66 -2.04 -9.26 6.72
CA GLY A 66 -2.89 -8.07 6.81
C GLY A 66 -2.33 -6.89 6.02
N ILE A 67 -1.03 -6.60 6.13
CA ILE A 67 -0.38 -5.54 5.35
C ILE A 67 -0.48 -5.83 3.86
N PHE A 68 -0.12 -7.04 3.43
CA PHE A 68 -0.22 -7.41 2.02
C PHE A 68 -1.67 -7.36 1.50
N ALA A 69 -2.65 -7.82 2.27
CA ALA A 69 -4.05 -7.75 1.89
C ALA A 69 -4.52 -6.30 1.73
N ALA A 70 -4.15 -5.41 2.66
CA ALA A 70 -4.48 -3.99 2.58
C ALA A 70 -3.83 -3.31 1.36
N SER A 71 -2.53 -3.54 1.13
CA SER A 71 -1.80 -3.00 -0.02
C SER A 71 -2.34 -3.52 -1.36
N LEU A 72 -2.61 -4.82 -1.46
CA LEU A 72 -3.18 -5.39 -2.69
C LEU A 72 -4.60 -4.87 -2.96
N GLY A 73 -5.40 -4.66 -1.91
CA GLY A 73 -6.74 -4.07 -2.04
C GLY A 73 -6.73 -2.64 -2.58
N THR A 74 -5.82 -1.79 -2.10
CA THR A 74 -5.68 -0.41 -2.62
C THR A 74 -5.17 -0.39 -4.05
N VAL A 75 -4.17 -1.21 -4.38
CA VAL A 75 -3.64 -1.34 -5.74
C VAL A 75 -4.72 -1.85 -6.71
N ALA A 76 -5.50 -2.86 -6.32
CA ALA A 76 -6.58 -3.38 -7.15
C ALA A 76 -7.66 -2.31 -7.44
N SER A 77 -8.03 -1.53 -6.42
CA SER A 77 -8.99 -0.42 -6.58
C SER A 77 -8.45 0.69 -7.50
N ALA A 78 -7.16 1.03 -7.36
CA ALA A 78 -6.49 2.01 -8.22
C ALA A 78 -6.43 1.54 -9.68
N LEU A 79 -6.00 0.31 -9.93
CA LEU A 79 -5.95 -0.26 -11.29
C LEU A 79 -7.33 -0.36 -11.93
N ASN A 80 -8.36 -0.73 -11.16
CA ASN A 80 -9.74 -0.76 -11.66
C ASN A 80 -10.22 0.63 -12.07
N SER A 81 -9.92 1.65 -11.27
CA SER A 81 -10.27 3.04 -11.58
C SER A 81 -9.52 3.56 -12.80
N LEU A 82 -8.21 3.27 -12.91
CA LEU A 82 -7.40 3.62 -14.08
C LEU A 82 -7.91 2.94 -15.36
N ALA A 83 -8.30 1.67 -15.28
CA ALA A 83 -8.88 0.96 -16.42
C ALA A 83 -10.20 1.59 -16.86
N ALA A 84 -11.08 1.98 -15.92
CA ALA A 84 -12.32 2.67 -16.22
C ALA A 84 -12.07 4.03 -16.90
N ILE A 85 -11.19 4.86 -16.32
CA ILE A 85 -10.80 6.17 -16.86
C ILE A 85 -10.20 6.02 -18.26
N THR A 86 -9.36 5.03 -18.49
CA THR A 86 -8.75 4.80 -19.81
C THR A 86 -9.79 4.39 -20.85
N CYS A 87 -10.76 3.56 -20.48
CA CYS A 87 -11.82 3.15 -21.39
C CYS A 87 -12.78 4.29 -21.74
N GLU A 88 -13.19 5.09 -20.75
CA GLU A 88 -14.18 6.17 -20.94
C GLU A 88 -13.53 7.46 -21.47
N ASP A 89 -12.50 7.97 -20.78
CA ASP A 89 -11.93 9.28 -21.10
C ASP A 89 -10.93 9.22 -22.27
N VAL A 90 -10.08 8.19 -22.31
CA VAL A 90 -9.02 8.10 -23.33
C VAL A 90 -9.52 7.44 -24.63
N LEU A 91 -10.09 6.23 -24.54
CA LEU A 91 -10.51 5.51 -25.75
C LEU A 91 -11.78 6.11 -26.37
N GLN A 92 -12.85 6.26 -25.58
CA GLN A 92 -14.13 6.75 -26.09
C GLN A 92 -14.16 8.28 -26.22
N GLY A 93 -13.66 9.01 -25.22
CA GLY A 93 -13.62 10.47 -25.22
C GLY A 93 -12.61 11.04 -26.23
N LEU A 94 -11.32 10.84 -25.97
CA LEU A 94 -10.24 11.48 -26.73
C LEU A 94 -10.03 10.84 -28.12
N LEU A 95 -9.92 9.52 -28.19
CA LEU A 95 -9.61 8.79 -29.43
C LEU A 95 -10.86 8.44 -30.27
N LYS A 96 -12.07 8.63 -29.72
CA LYS A 96 -13.37 8.29 -30.35
C LYS A 96 -13.45 6.82 -30.81
N ILE A 97 -12.68 5.93 -30.19
CA ILE A 97 -12.71 4.49 -30.44
C ILE A 97 -13.87 3.90 -29.64
N LYS A 98 -14.91 3.42 -30.32
CA LYS A 98 -16.03 2.75 -29.66
C LYS A 98 -15.60 1.36 -29.19
N VAL A 99 -15.51 1.19 -27.88
CA VAL A 99 -15.30 -0.12 -27.27
C VAL A 99 -16.64 -0.85 -27.23
N PRO A 100 -16.79 -2.02 -27.88
CA PRO A 100 -18.03 -2.78 -27.81
C PRO A 100 -18.27 -3.29 -26.38
N ALA A 101 -19.49 -3.11 -25.87
CA ALA A 101 -19.87 -3.45 -24.50
C ALA A 101 -19.60 -4.93 -24.15
N SER A 102 -19.67 -5.84 -25.13
CA SER A 102 -19.37 -7.26 -24.94
C SER A 102 -17.89 -7.56 -24.66
N LYS A 103 -16.98 -6.64 -25.00
CA LYS A 103 -15.53 -6.80 -24.80
C LYS A 103 -14.96 -5.87 -23.73
N GLY A 104 -15.78 -5.00 -23.11
CA GLY A 104 -15.33 -4.01 -22.13
C GLY A 104 -14.53 -4.63 -20.97
N ALA A 105 -14.99 -5.76 -20.42
CA ALA A 105 -14.26 -6.47 -19.36
C ALA A 105 -12.89 -7.01 -19.80
N SER A 106 -12.78 -7.45 -21.06
CA SER A 106 -11.50 -7.93 -21.60
C SER A 106 -10.52 -6.78 -21.80
N TYR A 107 -10.99 -5.63 -22.32
CA TYR A 107 -10.18 -4.42 -22.44
C TYR A 107 -9.71 -3.90 -21.08
N ALA A 108 -10.63 -3.77 -20.11
CA ALA A 108 -10.30 -3.34 -18.76
C ALA A 108 -9.24 -4.26 -18.11
N ARG A 109 -9.35 -5.58 -18.30
CA ARG A 109 -8.35 -6.55 -17.80
C ARG A 109 -6.96 -6.32 -18.38
N TRP A 110 -6.86 -6.14 -19.70
CA TRP A 110 -5.56 -5.88 -20.36
C TRP A 110 -4.96 -4.54 -19.95
N ILE A 111 -5.79 -3.49 -19.84
CA ILE A 111 -5.37 -2.17 -19.38
C ILE A 111 -4.86 -2.24 -17.94
N SER A 112 -5.56 -2.94 -17.04
CA SER A 112 -5.10 -3.15 -15.66
C SER A 112 -3.77 -3.89 -15.59
N ILE A 113 -3.55 -4.91 -16.42
CA ILE A 113 -2.26 -5.63 -16.49
C ILE A 113 -1.15 -4.68 -16.95
N MET A 114 -1.41 -3.86 -17.97
CA MET A 114 -0.44 -2.90 -18.49
C MET A 114 -0.03 -1.86 -17.43
N PHE A 115 -1.00 -1.26 -16.74
CA PHE A 115 -0.72 -0.31 -15.66
C PHE A 115 -0.05 -0.97 -14.45
N GLY A 116 -0.41 -2.21 -14.13
CA GLY A 116 0.27 -2.98 -13.09
C GLY A 116 1.75 -3.21 -13.41
N ALA A 117 2.06 -3.63 -14.63
CA ALA A 117 3.44 -3.83 -15.10
C ALA A 117 4.21 -2.51 -15.14
N LEU A 118 3.58 -1.42 -15.62
CA LEU A 118 4.19 -0.09 -15.65
C LEU A 118 4.49 0.43 -14.24
N SER A 119 3.56 0.26 -13.30
CA SER A 119 3.75 0.64 -11.89
C SER A 119 4.90 -0.15 -11.26
N PHE A 120 4.98 -1.46 -11.52
CA PHE A 120 6.09 -2.29 -11.06
C PHE A 120 7.44 -1.84 -11.65
N ALA A 121 7.48 -1.46 -12.92
CA ALA A 121 8.69 -0.90 -13.54
C ALA A 121 9.14 0.40 -12.87
N PHE A 122 8.20 1.27 -12.47
CA PHE A 122 8.52 2.51 -11.75
C PHE A 122 9.16 2.27 -10.38
N VAL A 123 8.88 1.15 -9.71
CA VAL A 123 9.52 0.82 -8.41
C VAL A 123 11.04 0.83 -8.52
N PHE A 124 11.61 0.25 -9.59
CA PHE A 124 13.06 0.23 -9.81
C PHE A 124 13.66 1.62 -10.05
N ILE A 125 12.87 2.54 -10.61
CA ILE A 125 13.29 3.93 -10.79
C ILE A 125 13.31 4.62 -9.42
N VAL A 126 12.21 4.51 -8.66
CA VAL A 126 12.07 5.13 -7.33
C VAL A 126 13.12 4.61 -6.34
N GLU A 127 13.44 3.32 -6.38
CA GLU A 127 14.50 2.73 -5.54
C GLU A 127 15.85 3.41 -5.75
N ARG A 128 16.15 3.88 -6.98
CA ARG A 128 17.38 4.59 -7.31
C ARG A 128 17.36 6.08 -6.93
N LEU A 129 16.19 6.64 -6.64
CA LEU A 129 16.03 8.04 -6.21
C LEU A 129 16.29 8.25 -4.71
N GLY A 130 16.57 7.17 -3.95
CA GLY A 130 16.65 7.18 -2.48
C GLY A 130 17.55 8.26 -1.84
N SER A 131 18.56 8.79 -2.54
CA SER A 131 19.40 9.88 -2.01
C SER A 131 18.84 11.30 -2.21
N VAL A 132 17.72 11.47 -2.91
CA VAL A 132 17.13 12.77 -3.25
C VAL A 132 15.84 13.06 -2.45
N LEU A 133 15.20 12.02 -1.91
CA LEU A 133 13.88 12.09 -1.25
C LEU A 133 13.94 11.90 0.29
N GLN A 134 15.15 11.79 0.83
CA GLN A 134 15.44 11.69 2.27
C GLN A 134 15.98 13.03 2.78
#